data_AF-A0A7Y9L532-F1
#
_entry.id   AF-A0A7Y9L532-F1
#
_cell.length_a   1.000
_cell.length_b   1.000
_cell.length_c   1.000
_cell.angle_alpha   90.00
_cell.angle_beta   90.00
_cell.angle_gamma   90.00
#
_symmetry.space_group_name_H-M   'P 1'
#
loop_
_entity.id
_entity.type
_entity.pdbx_description
1 polymer ?
#
loop_
_entity_poly.entity_id
_entity_poly.type
_entity_poly.pdbx_seq_one_letter_code
_entity_poly.pdbx_strand_id
1 'polypeptide(L)'
;MWEKTWCNTTVQLGMRSEYTQSSGNLIGRNSVNKDYINFFPNVFINQTLNSKNEISLSYSRRIDRPDYNDLNPFIYYFDPYCSARIC
;
A
#
# COMPACT_ATOMS: atom_id res chain seq x y z
N MET A 1 6.68 -12.45 10.15
CA MET A 1 6.11 -11.61 11.20
C MET A 1 6.82 -11.99 12.49
N TRP A 2 7.48 -11.05 13.15
CA TRP A 2 8.24 -11.30 14.38
C TRP A 2 7.46 -10.75 15.56
N GLU A 3 7.28 -11.58 16.58
CA GLU A 3 6.59 -11.21 17.80
C GLU A 3 7.47 -11.59 18.99
N LYS A 4 7.64 -10.66 19.92
CA LYS A 4 8.32 -10.93 21.18
C LYS A 4 7.60 -10.24 22.32
N THR A 5 7.26 -11.04 23.32
CA THR A 5 6.61 -10.58 24.56
C THR A 5 7.63 -10.59 25.68
N TRP A 6 7.88 -9.43 26.27
CA TRP A 6 8.74 -9.29 27.44
C TRP A 6 7.95 -8.75 28.62
N CYS A 7 7.69 -9.63 29.60
CA CYS A 7 6.99 -9.40 30.86
C CYS A 7 5.59 -8.76 30.72
N ASN A 8 5.51 -7.49 30.35
CA ASN A 8 4.27 -6.73 30.13
C ASN A 8 4.25 -5.94 28.81
N THR A 9 5.29 -6.08 27.98
CA THR A 9 5.41 -5.38 26.70
C THR A 9 5.51 -6.39 25.58
N THR A 10 4.52 -6.39 24.69
CA THR A 10 4.52 -7.15 23.45
C THR A 10 4.95 -6.24 22.31
N VAL A 11 5.99 -6.64 21.60
CA VAL A 11 6.44 -5.96 20.39
C VAL A 11 6.27 -6.91 19.21
N GLN A 12 5.51 -6.46 18.24
CA GLN A 12 5.31 -7.11 16.96
C GLN A 12 5.91 -6.24 15.85
N LEU A 13 6.78 -6.85 15.06
CA LEU A 13 7.42 -6.23 13.91
C LEU A 13 7.11 -7.07 12.67
N GLY A 14 6.67 -6.40 11.62
CA GLY A 14 6.46 -7.02 10.33
C GLY A 14 6.90 -6.09 9.21
N MET A 15 7.38 -6.70 8.13
CA MET A 15 7.78 -5.96 6.95
C MET A 15 7.34 -6.77 5.75
N ARG A 16 6.74 -6.09 4.78
CA ARG A 16 6.41 -6.67 3.48
C ARG A 16 7.11 -5.85 2.41
N SER A 17 7.74 -6.53 1.46
CA SER A 17 8.28 -5.92 0.25
C SER A 17 7.51 -6.46 -0.94
N GLU A 18 7.10 -5.58 -1.85
CA GLU A 18 6.42 -5.96 -3.09
C GLU A 18 7.25 -5.46 -4.27
N TYR A 19 7.68 -6.40 -5.10
CA TYR A 19 8.32 -6.13 -6.37
C TYR A 19 7.25 -6.17 -7.46
N THR A 20 7.11 -5.09 -8.21
CA THR A 20 6.20 -5.06 -9.36
C THR A 20 7.03 -4.84 -10.61
N GLN A 21 6.89 -5.78 -11.55
CA GLN A 21 7.39 -5.67 -12.90
C GLN A 21 6.20 -5.50 -13.84
N SER A 22 6.17 -4.39 -14.55
CA SER A 22 5.14 -4.10 -15.55
C SER A 22 5.79 -3.89 -16.90
N SER A 23 5.58 -4.83 -17.82
CA SER A 23 6.00 -4.76 -19.21
C SER A 23 4.80 -4.43 -20.09
N GLY A 24 4.77 -3.21 -20.64
CA GLY A 24 3.75 -2.77 -21.60
C GLY A 24 4.28 -2.84 -23.02
N ASN A 25 3.71 -3.72 -23.85
CA ASN A 25 3.98 -3.73 -25.30
C ASN A 25 2.95 -2.84 -26.00
N LEU A 26 3.32 -1.60 -26.34
CA LEU A 26 2.48 -0.71 -27.13
C LEU A 26 2.79 -0.95 -28.61
N ILE A 27 1.77 -1.35 -29.38
CA ILE A 27 1.89 -1.51 -30.84
C ILE A 27 2.22 -0.12 -31.43
N GLY A 28 3.50 0.12 -31.78
CA GLY A 28 3.97 1.35 -32.42
C GLY A 28 4.76 2.36 -31.57
N ARG A 29 5.07 2.08 -30.29
CA ARG A 29 6.02 2.89 -29.48
C ARG A 29 6.86 2.03 -28.52
N ASN A 30 8.05 2.51 -28.16
CA ASN A 30 9.02 1.84 -27.27
C ASN A 30 8.35 1.19 -26.05
N SER A 31 8.78 -0.02 -25.70
CA SER A 31 8.24 -0.77 -24.56
C SER A 31 8.40 0.04 -23.28
N VAL A 32 7.29 0.26 -22.56
CA VAL A 32 7.33 0.92 -21.25
C VAL A 32 7.54 -0.18 -20.21
N ASN A 33 8.77 -0.32 -19.74
CA ASN A 33 9.09 -1.15 -18.60
C ASN A 33 9.07 -0.27 -17.35
N LYS A 34 8.17 -0.58 -16.42
CA LYS A 34 8.13 0.03 -15.08
C LYS A 34 8.38 -1.06 -14.06
N ASP A 35 9.58 -1.02 -13.49
CA ASP A 35 9.97 -1.88 -12.38
C ASP A 35 10.08 -1.02 -11.12
N TYR A 36 9.33 -1.38 -10.08
CA TYR A 36 9.38 -0.68 -8.81
C TYR A 36 9.29 -1.65 -7.64
N ILE A 37 9.99 -1.32 -6.55
CA ILE A 37 9.92 -2.03 -5.29
C ILE A 37 9.25 -1.15 -4.23
N ASN A 38 8.22 -1.68 -3.59
CA ASN A 38 7.53 -1.00 -2.49
C ASN A 38 7.81 -1.71 -1.18
N PHE A 39 8.04 -0.93 -0.13
CA PHE A 39 8.28 -1.44 1.21
C PHE A 39 7.17 -0.98 2.16
N PHE A 40 6.63 -1.94 2.89
CA PHE A 40 5.48 -1.82 3.79
C PHE A 40 5.88 -2.30 5.19
N PRO A 41 6.55 -1.44 5.98
CA PRO A 41 6.81 -1.74 7.37
C PRO A 41 5.52 -1.65 8.20
N ASN A 42 5.38 -2.57 9.15
CA ASN A 42 4.39 -2.54 10.19
C ASN A 42 5.07 -2.75 11.55
N VAL A 43 4.65 -1.93 12.52
CA VAL A 43 5.14 -1.97 13.90
C VAL A 43 3.94 -1.89 14.80
N PHE A 44 3.86 -2.81 15.74
CA PHE A 44 2.82 -2.85 16.76
C PHE A 44 3.48 -3.07 18.11
N ILE A 45 3.21 -2.17 19.05
CA ILE A 45 3.76 -2.21 20.41
C ILE A 45 2.57 -2.16 21.34
N ASN A 46 2.53 -3.11 22.27
CA ASN A 46 1.51 -3.18 23.28
C ASN A 46 2.14 -3.24 24.65
N GLN A 47 1.77 -2.33 25.54
CA GLN A 47 2.32 -2.24 26.88
C GLN A 47 1.19 -2.27 27.90
N THR A 48 1.20 -3.31 28.72
CA THR A 48 0.30 -3.43 29.87
C THR A 48 0.91 -2.67 31.05
N LEU A 49 0.29 -1.56 31.47
CA LEU A 49 0.77 -0.74 32.59
C LEU A 49 0.31 -1.30 33.95
N ASN A 50 -0.88 -1.87 33.99
CA ASN A 50 -1.49 -2.51 35.16
C ASN A 50 -2.57 -3.50 34.69
N SER A 51 -3.13 -4.34 35.56
CA SER A 51 -4.21 -5.28 35.21
C SER A 51 -5.49 -4.65 34.63
N LYS A 52 -5.61 -3.31 34.62
CA LYS A 52 -6.76 -2.57 34.10
C LYS A 52 -6.42 -1.59 32.98
N ASN A 53 -5.13 -1.35 32.70
CA ASN A 53 -4.70 -0.31 31.76
C ASN A 53 -3.67 -0.88 30.80
N GLU A 54 -3.96 -0.75 29.51
CA GLU A 54 -3.14 -1.21 28.40
C GLU A 54 -3.01 -0.08 27.39
N ILE A 55 -1.81 0.11 26.87
CA ILE A 55 -1.50 1.09 25.84
C ILE A 55 -1.01 0.33 24.62
N SER A 56 -1.73 0.48 23.51
CA SER A 56 -1.34 -0.09 22.22
C SER A 56 -1.00 1.02 21.25
N LEU A 57 0.21 0.96 20.67
CA LEU A 57 0.69 1.83 19.62
C LEU A 57 0.80 1.00 18.33
N SER A 58 0.15 1.47 17.27
CA SER A 58 0.24 0.84 15.96
C SER A 58 0.73 1.84 14.92
N TYR A 59 1.72 1.44 14.14
CA TYR A 59 2.22 2.20 13.01
C TYR A 59 2.25 1.29 11.78
N SER A 60 1.46 1.63 10.77
CA SER A 60 1.36 0.87 9.53
C SER A 60 1.40 1.82 8.35
N ARG A 61 2.35 1.58 7.44
CA ARG A 61 2.37 2.24 6.14
C ARG A 61 1.60 1.38 5.14
N ARG A 62 0.54 1.95 4.57
CA ARG A 62 -0.23 1.35 3.46
C ARG A 62 -0.04 2.21 2.21
N ILE A 63 -0.14 1.59 1.03
CA ILE A 63 -0.22 2.29 -0.27
C ILE A 63 -1.57 1.96 -0.86
N ASP A 64 -2.33 2.98 -1.19
CA ASP A 64 -3.48 2.87 -2.08
C ASP A 64 -2.96 2.77 -3.52
N ARG A 65 -3.29 1.68 -4.20
CA ARG A 65 -2.93 1.51 -5.61
C ARG A 65 -3.91 2.36 -6.43
N PRO A 66 -3.44 3.26 -7.31
CA PRO A 66 -4.32 3.90 -8.27
C PRO A 66 -4.97 2.82 -9.13
N ASP A 67 -6.26 3.02 -9.42
CA ASP A 67 -7.08 2.04 -10.12
C ASP A 67 -6.55 1.85 -11.55
N TYR A 68 -6.82 0.70 -12.16
CA TYR A 68 -6.36 0.37 -13.52
C TYR A 68 -6.87 1.40 -14.56
N ASN A 69 -7.96 2.09 -14.23
CA ASN A 69 -8.53 3.18 -15.03
C ASN A 69 -7.64 4.45 -15.09
N ASP A 70 -6.74 4.68 -14.13
CA ASP A 70 -5.74 5.76 -14.21
C ASP A 70 -4.55 5.39 -15.13
N LEU A 71 -4.34 4.09 -15.38
CA LEU A 71 -3.33 3.57 -16.30
C LEU A 71 -3.83 3.49 -17.75
N ASN A 72 -5.15 3.57 -17.95
CA ASN A 72 -5.76 3.55 -19.26
C ASN A 72 -5.85 4.99 -19.83
N PRO A 73 -5.12 5.32 -20.92
CA PRO A 73 -5.22 6.63 -21.56
C PRO A 73 -6.54 6.83 -22.34
N PHE A 74 -7.40 5.82 -22.44
CA PHE A 74 -8.73 5.96 -23.05
C PHE A 74 -9.70 6.62 -22.07
N ILE A 75 -9.81 7.95 -22.20
CA ILE A 75 -10.89 8.72 -21.56
C ILE A 75 -12.19 8.38 -22.29
N TYR A 76 -13.09 7.68 -21.61
CA TYR A 76 -14.46 7.51 -22.10
C TYR A 76 -15.25 8.80 -21.81
N TYR A 77 -15.52 9.56 -22.86
CA TYR A 77 -16.45 10.67 -22.83
C TYR A 77 -17.86 10.10 -23.00
N PHE A 78 -18.67 10.14 -21.94
CA PHE A 78 -20.10 9.79 -22.04
C PHE A 78 -20.90 10.95 -22.65
N ASP A 79 -20.44 12.18 -22.44
CA ASP A 79 -21.04 13.42 -22.95
C ASP A 79 -19.92 14.49 -23.08
N PRO A 80 -19.97 15.44 -24.02
CA PRO A 80 -18.95 16.50 -24.17
C PRO A 80 -18.67 17.32 -22.90
N TYR A 81 -19.56 17.28 -21.89
CA TYR A 81 -19.39 17.98 -20.61
C TYR A 81 -19.12 17.08 -19.39
N CYS A 82 -19.22 15.75 -19.49
CA CYS A 82 -18.89 14.82 -18.39
C CYS A 82 -17.87 13.78 -18.87
N SER A 83 -16.66 13.89 -18.34
CA SER A 83 -15.64 12.85 -18.41
C SER A 83 -15.58 12.13 -17.07
N ALA A 84 -15.26 10.83 -17.08
CA ALA A 84 -15.24 9.95 -15.89
C ALA A 84 -14.29 10.37 -14.74
N ARG A 85 -13.69 11.56 -14.82
CA ARG A 85 -12.82 12.18 -13.82
C ARG A 85 -13.45 13.38 -13.10
N ILE A 86 -14.55 13.93 -13.63
CA ILE A 86 -15.14 15.24 -13.24
C ILE A 86 -16.66 15.19 -13.03
N CYS A 87 -17.27 14.01 -13.12
CA CYS A 87 -18.49 13.73 -12.37
C CYS A 87 -18.06 13.10 -11.02
#